data_AF-C9LWR2-F1
#
_entry.id   AF-C9LWR2-F1
#
_cell.length_a   1.000
_cell.length_b   1.000
_cell.length_c   1.000
_cell.angle_alpha   90.00
_cell.angle_beta   90.00
_cell.angle_gamma   90.00
#
_symmetry.space_group_name_H-M   'P 1'
#
loop_
_entity.id
_entity.type
_entity.pdbx_description
1 polymer ?
#
loop_
_entity_poly.entity_id
_entity_poly.type
_entity_poly.pdbx_seq_one_letter_code
_entity_poly.pdbx_strand_id
1 'polypeptide(L)'
;MEMKKIIAAVLALWLGLCPAPAYAGIGDAFDLAGAAVSSMFSEDVDQTTNDILQRMEKDSSQKKILREHIQKTEGLEHTIENAAGHALFLQKIPLVGGIFSRIYFGLVTAYCEYRASDDSHGIVVKFEDMRSDLWDVYGDILQLIRDVDPESTLSMMNFAQQANRGQELDKALKKIKEAAFRDDAPAAASQSDGKSAAPPAKDAAVEKYRSLARQCGLDGEVVAMSKGTGDGSGVCLVRPAGRSGRYLIYNAADGMKAAVSADIPVDPIKNNRDGQYSLTLWLDIYDAPRSHDAAAGVWKGTMHRMPILVKYEVKNGEVIPGMITTANGTESSANCTEVLYETRNVTTINLLLTEIRSLR
;
A
#
# COMPACT_ATOMS: atom_id res chain seq x y z
N MET A 1 16.69 14.31 -9.80
CA MET A 1 18.13 14.18 -10.11
C MET A 1 18.97 13.91 -8.85
N GLU A 2 18.50 14.37 -7.68
CA GLU A 2 19.12 14.15 -6.35
C GLU A 2 19.01 12.70 -5.82
N MET A 3 17.86 12.04 -6.00
CA MET A 3 17.59 10.68 -5.48
C MET A 3 18.54 9.60 -6.01
N LYS A 4 18.93 9.68 -7.29
CA LYS A 4 19.92 8.78 -7.88
C LYS A 4 21.32 9.00 -7.29
N LYS A 5 21.63 10.23 -6.87
CA LYS A 5 22.92 10.56 -6.24
C LYS A 5 22.96 10.06 -4.79
N ILE A 6 21.84 10.10 -4.07
CA ILE A 6 21.76 9.58 -2.70
C ILE A 6 21.86 8.05 -2.69
N ILE A 7 21.11 7.35 -3.56
CA ILE A 7 21.20 5.88 -3.68
C ILE A 7 22.60 5.46 -4.17
N ALA A 8 23.18 6.21 -5.12
CA ALA A 8 24.55 5.97 -5.56
C ALA A 8 25.58 6.25 -4.46
N ALA A 9 25.36 7.24 -3.59
CA ALA A 9 26.23 7.52 -2.46
C ALA A 9 26.15 6.42 -1.39
N VAL A 10 24.94 5.92 -1.09
CA VAL A 10 24.73 4.79 -0.17
C VAL A 10 25.35 3.50 -0.72
N LEU A 11 25.21 3.23 -2.02
CA LEU A 11 25.84 2.08 -2.69
C LEU A 11 27.36 2.21 -2.79
N ALA A 12 27.89 3.42 -3.02
CA ALA A 12 29.33 3.69 -3.03
C ALA A 12 29.94 3.57 -1.62
N LEU A 13 29.20 3.95 -0.59
CA LEU A 13 29.58 3.74 0.82
C LEU A 13 29.62 2.23 1.15
N TRP A 14 28.66 1.46 0.63
CA TRP A 14 28.59 0.00 0.75
C TRP A 14 29.73 -0.73 0.03
N LEU A 15 30.15 -0.23 -1.14
CA LEU A 15 31.20 -0.85 -1.96
C LEU A 15 32.63 -0.40 -1.59
N GLY A 16 32.77 0.75 -0.90
CA GLY A 16 34.06 1.34 -0.54
C GLY A 16 34.61 0.94 0.84
N LEU A 17 33.80 0.33 1.72
CA LEU A 17 34.14 0.02 3.11
C LEU A 17 34.20 -1.49 3.39
N CYS A 18 35.06 -2.20 2.65
CA CYS A 18 35.66 -3.44 3.13
C CYS A 18 37.13 -3.43 2.69
N PRO A 19 38.01 -2.91 3.56
CA PRO A 19 38.53 -3.75 4.64
C PRO A 19 38.39 -3.10 6.03
N ALA A 20 38.06 -3.92 7.03
CA ALA A 20 38.05 -3.55 8.46
C ALA A 20 39.45 -3.07 8.93
N PRO A 21 39.61 -2.28 10.03
CA PRO A 21 38.64 -1.95 11.09
C PRO A 21 38.57 -0.44 11.42
N ALA A 22 37.37 0.14 11.45
CA ALA A 22 37.12 1.42 12.13
C ALA A 22 35.70 1.40 12.71
N TYR A 23 35.56 0.80 13.89
CA TYR A 23 34.30 0.61 14.61
C TYR A 23 33.54 1.92 14.93
N ALA A 24 34.21 3.08 14.87
CA ALA A 24 33.60 4.37 15.19
C ALA A 24 32.77 4.99 14.05
N GLY A 25 33.04 4.65 12.78
CA GLY A 25 32.34 5.26 11.63
C GLY A 25 31.12 4.48 11.13
N ILE A 26 30.96 3.24 11.60
CA ILE A 26 29.87 2.36 11.21
C ILE A 26 28.56 2.81 11.88
N GLY A 27 28.62 3.24 13.15
CA GLY A 27 27.47 3.79 13.88
C GLY A 27 26.87 5.02 13.18
N ASP A 28 27.69 6.02 12.87
CA ASP A 28 27.23 7.26 12.20
C ASP A 28 26.64 7.01 10.81
N ALA A 29 27.21 6.07 10.04
CA ALA A 29 26.71 5.71 8.72
C ALA A 29 25.33 5.02 8.81
N PHE A 30 25.11 4.23 9.85
CA PHE A 30 23.83 3.58 10.07
C PHE A 30 22.80 4.52 10.72
N ASP A 31 23.21 5.45 11.59
CA ASP A 31 22.33 6.50 12.13
C ASP A 31 21.81 7.40 10.99
N LEU A 32 22.67 7.72 10.01
CA LEU A 32 22.27 8.45 8.81
C LEU A 32 21.29 7.65 7.93
N ALA A 33 21.47 6.34 7.82
CA ALA A 33 20.56 5.47 7.07
C ALA A 33 19.21 5.33 7.78
N GLY A 34 19.20 5.15 9.11
CA GLY A 34 18.00 5.15 9.94
C GLY A 34 17.26 6.48 9.87
N ALA A 35 17.98 7.61 9.95
CA ALA A 35 17.40 8.94 9.82
C ALA A 35 16.81 9.19 8.41
N ALA A 36 17.48 8.72 7.34
CA ALA A 36 16.97 8.85 5.98
C ALA A 36 15.68 8.03 5.78
N VAL A 37 15.65 6.79 6.28
CA VAL A 37 14.47 5.91 6.20
C VAL A 37 13.32 6.46 7.05
N SER A 38 13.58 6.88 8.29
CA SER A 38 12.58 7.59 9.12
C SER A 38 12.07 8.85 8.44
N SER A 39 12.93 9.65 7.79
CA SER A 39 12.47 10.86 7.08
C SER A 39 11.48 10.55 5.96
N MET A 40 11.65 9.42 5.25
CA MET A 40 10.76 9.03 4.16
C MET A 40 9.38 8.58 4.67
N PHE A 41 9.33 7.90 5.82
CA PHE A 41 8.07 7.55 6.47
C PHE A 41 7.37 8.79 7.03
N SER A 42 8.14 9.69 7.66
CA SER A 42 7.61 10.94 8.18
C SER A 42 6.99 11.81 7.08
N GLU A 43 7.56 11.81 5.87
CA GLU A 43 7.05 12.57 4.73
C GLU A 43 5.67 12.05 4.25
N ASP A 44 5.47 10.74 4.21
CA ASP A 44 4.21 10.11 3.79
C ASP A 44 3.10 10.26 4.85
N VAL A 45 3.47 10.09 6.13
CA VAL A 45 2.56 10.32 7.27
C VAL A 45 2.15 11.80 7.32
N ASP A 46 3.09 12.74 7.17
CA ASP A 46 2.80 14.17 7.14
C ASP A 46 1.96 14.57 5.93
N GLN A 47 2.23 14.00 4.75
CA GLN A 47 1.44 14.26 3.55
C GLN A 47 -0.01 13.80 3.74
N THR A 48 -0.22 12.58 4.24
CA THR A 48 -1.56 12.03 4.50
C THR A 48 -2.30 12.83 5.58
N THR A 49 -1.59 13.18 6.66
CA THR A 49 -2.12 14.03 7.73
C THR A 49 -2.59 15.38 7.19
N ASN A 50 -1.76 16.04 6.38
CA ASN A 50 -2.07 17.36 5.84
C ASN A 50 -3.22 17.30 4.83
N ASP A 51 -3.36 16.25 4.03
CA ASP A 51 -4.53 16.06 3.15
C ASP A 51 -5.83 15.92 3.96
N ILE A 52 -5.82 15.10 5.02
CA ILE A 52 -6.99 14.93 5.91
C ILE A 52 -7.36 16.28 6.56
N LEU A 53 -6.38 17.00 7.12
CA LEU A 53 -6.60 18.32 7.73
C LEU A 53 -7.17 19.32 6.72
N GLN A 54 -6.60 19.38 5.52
CA GLN A 54 -7.06 20.30 4.48
C GLN A 54 -8.46 19.98 3.98
N ARG A 55 -8.85 18.69 3.92
CA ARG A 55 -10.23 18.29 3.58
C ARG A 55 -11.22 18.71 4.65
N MET A 56 -10.88 18.55 5.92
CA MET A 56 -11.72 19.03 7.03
C MET A 56 -11.87 20.55 7.05
N GLU A 57 -10.82 21.28 6.68
CA GLU A 57 -10.84 22.75 6.61
C GLU A 57 -11.67 23.26 5.42
N LYS A 58 -11.60 22.58 4.27
CA LYS A 58 -12.35 22.95 3.06
C LYS A 58 -13.83 22.55 3.11
N ASP A 59 -14.17 21.50 3.84
CA ASP A 59 -15.51 20.93 3.87
C ASP A 59 -15.93 20.52 5.30
N SER A 60 -16.83 21.31 5.90
CA SER A 60 -17.37 21.06 7.23
C SER A 60 -18.17 19.76 7.33
N SER A 61 -18.72 19.25 6.22
CA SER A 61 -19.43 17.97 6.20
C SER A 61 -18.45 16.80 6.37
N GLN A 62 -17.29 16.84 5.72
CA GLN A 62 -16.22 15.84 5.86
C GLN A 62 -15.67 15.82 7.29
N LYS A 63 -15.48 17.00 7.89
CA LYS A 63 -15.09 17.13 9.30
C LYS A 63 -16.11 16.49 10.25
N LYS A 64 -17.40 16.72 10.02
CA LYS A 64 -18.48 16.13 10.83
C LYS A 64 -18.52 14.60 10.68
N ILE A 65 -18.42 14.08 9.46
CA ILE A 65 -18.40 12.64 9.18
C ILE A 65 -17.23 11.97 9.90
N LEU A 66 -16.02 12.54 9.77
CA LEU A 66 -14.84 12.00 10.43
C LEU A 66 -14.99 12.03 11.96
N ARG A 67 -15.54 13.11 12.52
CA ARG A 67 -15.81 13.23 13.96
C ARG A 67 -16.77 12.14 14.45
N GLU A 68 -17.89 11.94 13.76
CA GLU A 68 -18.88 10.91 14.12
C GLU A 68 -18.27 9.51 14.07
N HIS A 69 -17.43 9.25 13.06
CA HIS A 69 -16.70 8.00 12.93
C HIS A 69 -15.68 7.77 14.07
N ILE A 70 -14.91 8.81 14.42
CA ILE A 70 -13.96 8.74 15.54
C ILE A 70 -14.70 8.44 16.85
N GLN A 71 -15.84 9.11 17.11
CA GLN A 71 -16.65 8.83 18.31
C GLN A 71 -17.20 7.40 18.33
N LYS A 72 -17.68 6.90 17.19
CA LYS A 72 -18.20 5.53 17.06
C LYS A 72 -17.12 4.48 17.33
N THR A 73 -15.85 4.79 17.05
CA THR A 73 -14.73 3.84 17.12
C THR A 73 -13.75 4.07 18.27
N GLU A 74 -14.01 5.04 19.15
CA GLU A 74 -13.12 5.44 20.26
C GLU A 74 -12.74 4.25 21.17
N GLY A 75 -13.68 3.34 21.45
CA GLY A 75 -13.44 2.17 22.31
C GLY A 75 -12.49 1.11 21.72
N LEU A 76 -12.20 1.16 20.42
CA LEU A 76 -11.33 0.17 19.76
C LEU A 76 -9.86 0.38 20.13
N GLU A 77 -9.43 1.63 20.33
CA GLU A 77 -8.04 1.94 20.69
C GLU A 77 -7.67 1.35 22.04
N HIS A 78 -8.54 1.53 23.03
CA HIS A 78 -8.36 0.92 24.34
C HIS A 78 -8.36 -0.61 24.28
N THR A 79 -9.13 -1.20 23.36
CA THR A 79 -9.15 -2.66 23.13
C THR A 79 -7.80 -3.15 22.60
N ILE A 80 -7.19 -2.41 21.67
CA ILE A 80 -5.88 -2.72 21.09
C ILE A 80 -4.76 -2.55 22.12
N GLU A 81 -4.77 -1.47 22.90
CA GLU A 81 -3.79 -1.25 23.96
C GLU A 81 -3.83 -2.37 25.01
N ASN A 82 -5.03 -2.75 25.45
CA ASN A 82 -5.22 -3.87 26.37
C ASN A 82 -4.74 -5.19 25.76
N ALA A 83 -4.99 -5.40 24.46
CA ALA A 83 -4.54 -6.59 23.76
C ALA A 83 -3.01 -6.64 23.63
N ALA A 84 -2.34 -5.51 23.38
CA ALA A 84 -0.88 -5.43 23.35
C ALA A 84 -0.30 -5.80 24.73
N GLY A 85 -0.90 -5.32 25.81
CA GLY A 85 -0.52 -5.70 27.18
C GLY A 85 -0.68 -7.20 27.47
N HIS A 86 -1.80 -7.80 27.04
CA HIS A 86 -2.02 -9.24 27.18
C HIS A 86 -1.08 -10.06 26.30
N ALA A 87 -0.79 -9.60 25.08
CA ALA A 87 0.17 -10.22 24.17
C ALA A 87 1.57 -10.28 24.81
N LEU A 88 2.05 -9.17 25.39
CA LEU A 88 3.30 -9.13 26.16
C LEU A 88 3.31 -10.12 27.33
N PHE A 89 2.18 -10.30 28.02
CA PHE A 89 2.08 -11.30 29.08
C PHE A 89 2.21 -12.72 28.52
N LEU A 90 1.54 -13.03 27.40
CA LEU A 90 1.61 -14.34 26.75
C LEU A 90 3.04 -14.69 26.30
N GLN A 91 3.85 -13.71 25.90
CA GLN A 91 5.24 -13.94 25.52
C GLN A 91 6.10 -14.55 26.64
N LYS A 92 5.72 -14.37 27.91
CA LYS A 92 6.44 -14.93 29.06
C LYS A 92 6.29 -16.46 29.17
N ILE A 93 5.35 -17.07 28.44
CA ILE A 93 5.13 -18.51 28.45
C ILE A 93 6.24 -19.19 27.63
N PRO A 94 7.06 -20.09 28.21
CA PRO A 94 8.15 -20.74 27.51
C PRO A 94 7.67 -21.52 26.28
N LEU A 95 8.48 -21.52 25.21
CA LEU A 95 8.32 -22.27 23.95
C LEU A 95 7.12 -21.86 23.07
N VAL A 96 5.96 -21.60 23.66
CA VAL A 96 4.69 -21.38 22.94
C VAL A 96 4.14 -19.96 23.08
N GLY A 97 4.66 -19.16 24.01
CA GLY A 97 4.17 -17.82 24.31
C GLY A 97 4.18 -16.85 23.13
N GLY A 98 5.24 -16.88 22.31
CA GLY A 98 5.31 -16.05 21.09
C GLY A 98 4.23 -16.40 20.05
N ILE A 99 3.89 -17.69 19.92
CA ILE A 99 2.83 -18.15 19.01
C ILE A 99 1.47 -17.65 19.52
N PHE A 100 1.18 -17.85 20.80
CA PHE A 100 -0.08 -17.38 21.39
C PHE A 100 -0.21 -15.86 21.39
N SER A 101 0.87 -15.13 21.69
CA SER A 101 0.91 -13.67 21.62
C SER A 101 0.54 -13.17 20.23
N ARG A 102 1.12 -13.77 19.17
CA ARG A 102 0.87 -13.38 17.78
C ARG A 102 -0.56 -13.68 17.34
N ILE A 103 -1.05 -14.89 17.63
CA ILE A 103 -2.41 -15.30 17.27
C ILE A 103 -3.43 -14.43 18.01
N TYR A 104 -3.25 -14.22 19.31
CA TYR A 104 -4.15 -13.41 20.11
C TYR A 104 -4.20 -11.95 19.62
N PHE A 105 -3.03 -11.31 19.48
CA PHE A 105 -2.98 -9.92 19.05
C PHE A 105 -3.55 -9.74 17.63
N GLY A 106 -3.17 -10.62 16.70
CA GLY A 106 -3.69 -10.60 15.33
C GLY A 106 -5.20 -10.81 15.22
N LEU A 107 -5.80 -11.62 16.10
CA LEU A 107 -7.26 -11.77 16.15
C LEU A 107 -7.96 -10.51 16.68
N VAL A 108 -7.39 -9.84 17.68
CA VAL A 108 -7.96 -8.62 18.23
C VAL A 108 -7.82 -7.44 17.26
N THR A 109 -6.67 -7.29 16.59
CA THR A 109 -6.48 -6.26 15.56
C THR A 109 -7.44 -6.47 14.40
N ALA A 110 -7.54 -7.70 13.87
CA ALA A 110 -8.49 -8.02 12.80
C ALA A 110 -9.95 -7.74 13.21
N TYR A 111 -10.33 -8.02 14.45
CA TYR A 111 -11.65 -7.67 14.97
C TYR A 111 -11.87 -6.15 15.02
N CYS A 112 -10.89 -5.40 15.51
CA CYS A 112 -10.98 -3.95 15.59
C CYS A 112 -11.02 -3.31 14.21
N GLU A 113 -10.20 -3.77 13.26
CA GLU A 113 -10.23 -3.33 11.85
C GLU A 113 -11.60 -3.60 11.23
N TYR A 114 -12.17 -4.79 11.43
CA TYR A 114 -13.51 -5.10 10.94
C TYR A 114 -14.59 -4.19 11.53
N ARG A 115 -14.50 -3.87 12.83
CA ARG A 115 -15.45 -2.98 13.52
C ARG A 115 -15.28 -1.50 13.11
N ALA A 116 -14.05 -1.12 12.80
CA ALA A 116 -13.68 0.21 12.37
C ALA A 116 -13.91 0.46 10.87
N SER A 117 -14.01 -0.61 10.08
CA SER A 117 -14.16 -0.54 8.63
C SER A 117 -15.40 0.27 8.24
N ASP A 118 -15.14 1.37 7.56
CA ASP A 118 -16.15 2.24 6.96
C ASP A 118 -15.57 2.85 5.68
N ASP A 119 -15.99 2.30 4.55
CA ASP A 119 -15.57 2.71 3.22
C ASP A 119 -16.50 3.77 2.61
N SER A 120 -17.50 4.24 3.36
CA SER A 120 -18.52 5.16 2.84
C SER A 120 -17.94 6.53 2.49
N HIS A 121 -16.82 6.92 3.11
CA HIS A 121 -16.20 8.23 2.91
C HIS A 121 -14.68 8.15 2.84
N GLY A 122 -14.09 8.71 1.77
CA GLY A 122 -12.64 8.66 1.56
C GLY A 122 -11.79 9.35 2.64
N ILE A 123 -12.35 10.27 3.43
CA ILE A 123 -11.65 10.84 4.60
C ILE A 123 -11.55 9.85 5.76
N VAL A 124 -12.57 9.01 5.94
CA VAL A 124 -12.61 7.96 6.94
C VAL A 124 -11.64 6.85 6.57
N VAL A 125 -11.64 6.43 5.31
CA VAL A 125 -10.67 5.44 4.79
C VAL A 125 -9.24 5.86 5.09
N LYS A 126 -8.84 7.09 4.75
CA LYS A 126 -7.47 7.58 5.03
C LYS A 126 -7.12 7.62 6.51
N PHE A 127 -8.09 7.97 7.36
CA PHE A 127 -7.89 7.96 8.81
C PHE A 127 -7.72 6.52 9.34
N GLU A 128 -8.53 5.58 8.84
CA GLU A 128 -8.44 4.16 9.21
C GLU A 128 -7.17 3.49 8.68
N ASP A 129 -6.69 3.86 7.50
CA ASP A 129 -5.41 3.37 6.97
C ASP A 129 -4.26 3.75 7.92
N MET A 130 -4.20 5.01 8.35
CA MET A 130 -3.21 5.47 9.32
C MET A 130 -3.34 4.77 10.68
N ARG A 131 -4.57 4.49 11.12
CA ARG A 131 -4.83 3.80 12.39
C ARG A 131 -4.46 2.32 12.32
N SER A 132 -4.75 1.67 11.20
CA SER A 132 -4.34 0.30 10.92
C SER A 132 -2.82 0.18 10.89
N ASP A 133 -2.14 1.12 10.24
CA ASP A 133 -0.68 1.19 10.20
C ASP A 133 -0.06 1.29 11.61
N LEU A 134 -0.69 2.05 12.52
CA LEU A 134 -0.27 2.13 13.91
C LEU A 134 -0.43 0.78 14.63
N TRP A 135 -1.52 0.05 14.38
CA TRP A 135 -1.75 -1.27 14.98
C TRP A 135 -0.78 -2.32 14.45
N ASP A 136 -0.42 -2.26 13.17
CA ASP A 136 0.63 -3.10 12.57
C ASP A 136 1.97 -2.84 13.23
N VAL A 137 2.33 -1.57 13.48
CA VAL A 137 3.56 -1.23 14.21
C VAL A 137 3.57 -1.85 15.62
N TYR A 138 2.43 -1.87 16.33
CA TYR A 138 2.35 -2.58 17.62
C TYR A 138 2.60 -4.08 17.47
N GLY A 139 2.06 -4.70 16.42
CA GLY A 139 2.29 -6.12 16.11
C GLY A 139 3.75 -6.42 15.77
N ASP A 140 4.41 -5.54 15.02
CA ASP A 140 5.83 -5.65 14.65
C ASP A 140 6.73 -5.48 15.87
N ILE A 141 6.48 -4.46 16.71
CA ILE A 141 7.22 -4.25 17.95
C ILE A 141 7.08 -5.46 18.88
N LEU A 142 5.88 -6.02 19.02
CA LEU A 142 5.66 -7.23 19.82
C LEU A 142 6.51 -8.40 19.31
N GLN A 143 6.63 -8.59 18.00
CA GLN A 143 7.48 -9.65 17.44
C GLN A 143 8.97 -9.37 17.71
N LEU A 144 9.39 -8.12 17.56
CA LEU A 144 10.78 -7.72 17.77
C LEU A 144 11.21 -7.85 19.23
N ILE A 145 10.37 -7.53 20.22
CA ILE A 145 10.74 -7.56 21.65
C ILE A 145 11.34 -8.91 22.09
N ARG A 146 10.88 -10.03 21.53
CA ARG A 146 11.40 -11.35 21.86
C ARG A 146 12.78 -11.63 21.25
N ASP A 147 13.01 -11.12 20.05
CA ASP A 147 14.18 -11.41 19.22
C ASP A 147 15.19 -10.23 19.19
N VAL A 148 14.92 -9.18 19.98
CA VAL A 148 15.83 -8.04 20.16
C VAL A 148 17.07 -8.55 20.87
N ASP A 149 18.18 -8.40 20.16
CA ASP A 149 19.52 -8.60 20.71
C ASP A 149 20.08 -7.20 21.04
N PRO A 150 20.17 -6.84 22.33
CA PRO A 150 20.63 -5.51 22.74
C PRO A 150 22.11 -5.25 22.40
N GLU A 151 22.89 -6.29 22.12
CA GLU A 151 24.28 -6.17 21.68
C GLU A 151 24.39 -6.01 20.15
N SER A 152 23.31 -6.29 19.42
CA SER A 152 23.23 -6.15 17.96
C SER A 152 22.70 -4.78 17.56
N THR A 153 23.58 -3.95 16.99
CA THR A 153 23.23 -2.63 16.43
C THR A 153 22.10 -2.72 15.40
N LEU A 154 22.10 -3.75 14.55
CA LEU A 154 21.06 -3.94 13.53
C LEU A 154 19.70 -4.29 14.15
N SER A 155 19.69 -5.10 15.20
CA SER A 155 18.46 -5.47 15.92
C SER A 155 17.85 -4.26 16.63
N MET A 156 18.68 -3.48 17.32
CA MET A 156 18.26 -2.24 17.98
C MET A 156 17.78 -1.17 17.00
N MET A 157 18.38 -1.09 15.80
CA MET A 157 17.93 -0.17 14.75
C MET A 157 16.57 -0.54 14.18
N ASN A 158 16.32 -1.81 13.92
CA ASN A 158 15.01 -2.27 13.45
C ASN A 158 13.92 -1.96 14.50
N PHE A 159 14.22 -2.19 15.78
CA PHE A 159 13.33 -1.83 16.88
C PHE A 159 13.08 -0.31 16.96
N ALA A 160 14.15 0.49 16.93
CA ALA A 160 14.05 1.96 16.99
C ALA A 160 13.28 2.54 15.80
N GLN A 161 13.46 1.98 14.60
CA GLN A 161 12.72 2.39 13.40
C GLN A 161 11.22 2.17 13.57
N GLN A 162 10.81 0.99 14.03
CA GLN A 162 9.39 0.69 14.26
C GLN A 162 8.80 1.55 15.38
N ALA A 163 9.57 1.78 16.46
CA ALA A 163 9.16 2.68 17.53
C ALA A 163 8.95 4.12 17.05
N ASN A 164 9.88 4.66 16.24
CA ASN A 164 9.77 6.00 15.66
C ASN A 164 8.56 6.11 14.73
N ARG A 165 8.34 5.12 13.85
CA ARG A 165 7.16 5.07 12.96
C ARG A 165 5.86 5.09 13.77
N GLY A 166 5.79 4.32 14.85
CA GLY A 166 4.63 4.30 15.75
C GLY A 166 4.38 5.65 16.42
N GLN A 167 5.42 6.32 16.88
CA GLN A 167 5.31 7.67 17.47
C GLN A 167 4.82 8.71 16.47
N GLU A 168 5.29 8.66 15.22
CA GLU A 168 4.86 9.57 14.16
C GLU A 168 3.39 9.37 13.81
N LEU A 169 2.96 8.12 13.64
CA LEU A 169 1.56 7.77 13.37
C LEU A 169 0.63 8.17 14.53
N ASP A 170 1.01 7.89 15.77
CA ASP A 170 0.22 8.27 16.95
C ASP A 170 0.06 9.79 17.05
N LYS A 171 1.15 10.54 16.88
CA LYS A 171 1.13 12.00 16.87
C LYS A 171 0.23 12.56 15.75
N ALA A 172 0.31 11.97 14.57
CA ALA A 172 -0.47 12.35 13.41
C ALA A 172 -1.98 12.10 13.62
N LEU A 173 -2.33 10.89 14.08
CA LEU A 173 -3.72 10.52 14.42
C LEU A 173 -4.28 11.42 15.52
N LYS A 174 -3.50 11.72 16.56
CA LYS A 174 -3.90 12.65 17.61
C LYS A 174 -4.17 14.06 17.06
N LYS A 175 -3.31 14.57 16.19
CA LYS A 175 -3.51 15.87 15.52
C LYS A 175 -4.79 15.89 14.68
N ILE A 176 -5.10 14.82 13.96
CA ILE A 176 -6.34 14.69 13.17
C ILE A 176 -7.56 14.69 14.09
N LYS A 177 -7.55 13.90 15.17
CA LYS A 177 -8.63 13.85 16.16
C LYS A 177 -8.88 15.24 16.76
N GLU A 178 -7.83 15.90 17.26
CA GLU A 178 -7.93 17.24 17.82
C GLU A 178 -8.53 18.25 16.83
N ALA A 179 -8.16 18.17 15.55
CA ALA A 179 -8.72 19.02 14.50
C ALA A 179 -10.20 18.68 14.20
N ALA A 180 -10.56 17.40 14.18
CA ALA A 180 -11.93 16.94 13.98
C ALA A 180 -12.86 17.44 15.10
N PHE A 181 -12.39 17.49 16.35
CA PHE A 181 -13.15 17.94 17.52
C PHE A 181 -13.05 19.45 17.80
N ARG A 182 -12.19 20.20 17.12
CA ARG A 182 -12.11 21.66 17.28
C ARG A 182 -13.41 22.32 16.80
N ASP A 183 -14.00 23.21 17.60
CA ASP A 183 -15.16 24.00 17.20
C ASP A 183 -14.79 25.00 16.09
N ASP A 184 -15.70 25.19 15.12
CA ASP A 184 -15.51 26.17 14.04
C ASP A 184 -15.81 27.58 14.56
N ALA A 185 -14.82 28.48 14.54
CA ALA A 185 -15.11 29.91 14.47
C ALA A 185 -15.71 30.22 13.08
N PRO A 186 -16.70 31.12 12.96
CA PRO A 186 -17.47 31.25 11.73
C PRO A 186 -16.61 31.87 10.62
N ALA A 187 -16.27 31.06 9.61
CA ALA A 187 -15.69 31.55 8.37
C ALA A 187 -16.83 31.99 7.43
N ALA A 188 -16.76 33.25 7.01
CA ALA A 188 -17.72 33.90 6.11
C ALA A 188 -17.84 33.14 4.79
N ALA A 189 -19.07 32.82 4.41
CA ALA A 189 -19.42 32.23 3.13
C ALA A 189 -18.99 33.16 1.97
N SER A 190 -18.23 32.60 1.03
CA SER A 190 -18.09 33.16 -0.32
C SER A 190 -18.63 32.13 -1.30
N GLN A 191 -19.85 32.40 -1.79
CA GLN A 191 -20.40 31.74 -2.97
C GLN A 191 -19.61 32.19 -4.20
N SER A 192 -19.27 31.25 -5.07
CA SER A 192 -19.11 31.54 -6.49
C SER A 192 -19.81 30.47 -7.31
N ASP A 193 -20.95 30.84 -7.89
CA ASP A 193 -21.60 30.11 -8.96
C ASP A 193 -20.67 30.04 -10.18
N GLY A 194 -20.42 28.81 -10.65
CA GLY A 194 -19.64 28.54 -11.84
C GLY A 194 -20.23 27.35 -12.57
N LYS A 195 -21.18 27.61 -13.47
CA LYS A 195 -21.73 26.65 -14.44
C LYS A 195 -20.59 26.13 -15.33
N SER A 196 -20.08 24.92 -15.06
CA SER A 196 -19.08 24.28 -15.91
C SER A 196 -19.74 23.29 -16.87
N ALA A 197 -19.55 23.52 -18.17
CA ALA A 197 -19.87 22.57 -19.23
C ALA A 197 -19.06 21.28 -19.03
N ALA A 198 -19.67 20.14 -19.37
CA ALA A 198 -19.04 18.83 -19.29
C ALA A 198 -17.77 18.76 -20.17
N PRO A 199 -16.63 18.25 -19.67
CA PRO A 199 -15.44 18.04 -20.48
C PRO A 199 -15.70 16.98 -21.57
N PRO A 200 -14.97 17.03 -22.70
CA PRO A 200 -15.09 16.00 -23.73
C PRO A 200 -14.69 14.62 -23.16
N ALA A 201 -15.34 13.55 -23.65
CA ALA A 201 -15.25 12.19 -23.07
C ALA A 201 -13.83 11.64 -22.90
N LYS A 202 -12.87 12.08 -23.73
CA LYS A 202 -11.46 11.70 -23.63
C LYS A 202 -10.79 12.27 -22.37
N ASP A 203 -11.12 13.50 -21.99
CA ASP A 203 -10.58 14.17 -20.81
C ASP A 203 -11.17 13.57 -19.52
N ALA A 204 -12.43 13.15 -19.56
CA ALA A 204 -13.09 12.46 -18.44
C ALA A 204 -12.46 11.08 -18.15
N ALA A 205 -12.11 10.31 -19.19
CA ALA A 205 -11.47 9.01 -19.03
C ALA A 205 -10.04 9.14 -18.46
N VAL A 206 -9.27 10.11 -18.93
CA VAL A 206 -7.93 10.42 -18.39
C VAL A 206 -8.03 10.82 -16.92
N GLU A 207 -8.98 11.70 -16.58
CA GLU A 207 -9.13 12.14 -15.18
C GLU A 207 -9.61 11.00 -14.26
N LYS A 208 -10.46 10.08 -14.76
CA LYS A 208 -10.80 8.84 -14.04
C LYS A 208 -9.55 8.06 -13.66
N TYR A 209 -8.68 7.76 -14.63
CA TYR A 209 -7.47 6.99 -14.36
C TYR A 209 -6.44 7.74 -13.52
N ARG A 210 -6.35 9.08 -13.64
CA ARG A 210 -5.55 9.89 -12.71
C ARG A 210 -6.08 9.81 -11.28
N SER A 211 -7.39 9.87 -11.10
CA SER A 211 -8.04 9.72 -9.80
C SER A 211 -7.79 8.34 -9.20
N LEU A 212 -7.90 7.27 -10.00
CA LEU A 212 -7.58 5.91 -9.56
C LEU A 212 -6.10 5.77 -9.20
N ALA A 213 -5.19 6.35 -10.00
CA ALA A 213 -3.76 6.35 -9.71
C ALA A 213 -3.44 7.08 -8.39
N ARG A 214 -4.07 8.23 -8.14
CA ARG A 214 -4.01 8.97 -6.86
C ARG A 214 -4.42 8.10 -5.68
N GLN A 215 -5.54 7.39 -5.80
CA GLN A 215 -6.02 6.48 -4.76
C GLN A 215 -5.04 5.34 -4.47
N CYS A 216 -4.23 4.94 -5.44
CA CYS A 216 -3.22 3.89 -5.29
C CYS A 216 -1.85 4.43 -4.89
N GLY A 217 -1.70 5.73 -4.58
CA GLY A 217 -0.38 6.34 -4.32
C GLY A 217 0.56 6.33 -5.54
N LEU A 218 0.00 6.22 -6.75
CA LEU A 218 0.71 6.19 -8.03
C LEU A 218 0.59 7.53 -8.77
N ASP A 219 0.67 8.64 -8.04
CA ASP A 219 0.58 9.98 -8.60
C ASP A 219 1.55 10.20 -9.77
N GLY A 220 1.00 10.45 -10.95
CA GLY A 220 1.79 10.48 -12.16
C GLY A 220 1.02 10.83 -13.42
N GLU A 221 1.77 10.92 -14.52
CA GLU A 221 1.21 11.13 -15.85
C GLU A 221 0.60 9.83 -16.37
N VAL A 222 -0.64 9.88 -16.85
CA VAL A 222 -1.24 8.78 -17.61
C VAL A 222 -0.74 8.89 -19.06
N VAL A 223 0.16 7.99 -19.44
CA VAL A 223 0.90 8.02 -20.70
C VAL A 223 0.15 7.31 -21.83
N ALA A 224 -0.59 6.25 -21.49
CA ALA A 224 -1.40 5.50 -22.43
C ALA A 224 -2.57 4.84 -21.70
N MET A 225 -3.68 4.63 -22.40
CA MET A 225 -4.85 3.94 -21.86
C MET A 225 -5.40 2.93 -22.86
N SER A 226 -5.97 1.85 -22.34
CA SER A 226 -6.61 0.82 -23.14
C SER A 226 -8.00 1.31 -23.56
N LYS A 227 -8.60 0.67 -24.56
CA LYS A 227 -10.00 0.97 -24.92
C LYS A 227 -10.97 0.51 -23.83
N GLY A 228 -10.55 -0.45 -23.00
CA GLY A 228 -11.36 -1.06 -21.97
C GLY A 228 -12.35 -2.05 -22.56
N THR A 229 -13.01 -2.80 -21.67
CA THR A 229 -13.96 -3.86 -22.02
C THR A 229 -15.40 -3.37 -22.19
N GLY A 230 -15.64 -2.04 -22.10
CA GLY A 230 -16.95 -1.40 -22.29
C GLY A 230 -17.82 -1.34 -21.02
N ASP A 231 -17.48 -2.09 -19.99
CA ASP A 231 -18.07 -2.09 -18.63
C ASP A 231 -17.40 -1.06 -17.68
N GLY A 232 -16.41 -0.33 -18.20
CA GLY A 232 -15.60 0.61 -17.42
C GLY A 232 -14.31 0.01 -16.86
N SER A 233 -14.05 -1.29 -17.07
CA SER A 233 -12.77 -1.92 -16.76
C SER A 233 -11.72 -1.62 -17.84
N GLY A 234 -10.45 -1.62 -17.46
CA GLY A 234 -9.35 -1.44 -18.40
C GLY A 234 -7.99 -1.25 -17.74
N VAL A 235 -7.01 -0.89 -18.56
CA VAL A 235 -5.60 -0.75 -18.14
C VAL A 235 -5.09 0.61 -18.60
N CYS A 236 -4.26 1.25 -17.78
CA CYS A 236 -3.48 2.40 -18.21
C CYS A 236 -2.01 2.29 -17.80
N LEU A 237 -1.14 2.93 -18.57
CA LEU A 237 0.26 3.10 -18.20
C LEU A 237 0.40 4.44 -17.48
N VAL A 238 0.74 4.38 -16.20
CA VAL A 238 1.05 5.54 -15.38
C VAL A 238 2.56 5.68 -15.24
N ARG A 239 3.07 6.90 -15.34
CA ARG A 239 4.47 7.23 -15.05
C ARG A 239 4.54 8.15 -13.83
N PRO A 240 4.75 7.59 -12.63
CA PRO A 240 4.94 8.39 -11.43
C PRO A 240 6.27 9.16 -11.51
N ALA A 241 6.30 10.36 -10.93
CA ALA A 241 7.48 11.21 -10.98
C ALA A 241 8.69 10.51 -10.32
N GLY A 242 9.77 10.29 -11.09
CA GLY A 242 11.00 9.70 -10.59
C GLY A 242 10.97 8.18 -10.32
N ARG A 243 9.86 7.48 -10.63
CA ARG A 243 9.73 6.02 -10.50
C ARG A 243 9.58 5.35 -11.88
N SER A 244 9.76 4.03 -11.94
CA SER A 244 9.44 3.25 -13.13
C SER A 244 7.93 3.30 -13.42
N GLY A 245 7.57 3.17 -14.70
CA GLY A 245 6.16 3.12 -15.10
C GLY A 245 5.45 1.93 -14.46
N ARG A 246 4.13 2.07 -14.28
CA ARG A 246 3.25 1.04 -13.73
C ARG A 246 2.06 0.87 -14.66
N TYR A 247 1.67 -0.37 -14.94
CA TYR A 247 0.36 -0.66 -15.50
C TYR A 247 -0.64 -0.65 -14.35
N LEU A 248 -1.54 0.32 -14.32
CA LEU A 248 -2.68 0.36 -13.41
C LEU A 248 -3.85 -0.33 -14.10
N ILE A 249 -4.45 -1.29 -13.41
CA ILE A 249 -5.57 -2.13 -13.84
C ILE A 249 -6.76 -1.74 -12.97
N TYR A 250 -7.89 -1.46 -13.62
CA TYR A 250 -9.15 -1.25 -12.93
C TYR A 250 -10.17 -2.27 -13.42
N ASN A 251 -10.61 -3.15 -12.54
CA ASN A 251 -11.73 -4.06 -12.78
C ASN A 251 -12.99 -3.45 -12.15
N ALA A 252 -13.88 -2.92 -13.00
CA ALA A 252 -15.07 -2.20 -12.58
C ALA A 252 -16.12 -3.10 -11.94
N ALA A 253 -16.16 -4.39 -12.27
CA ALA A 253 -17.15 -5.33 -11.72
C ALA A 253 -17.01 -5.47 -10.19
N ASP A 254 -15.77 -5.42 -9.70
CA ASP A 254 -15.43 -5.59 -8.29
C ASP A 254 -14.87 -4.30 -7.64
N GLY A 255 -14.81 -3.20 -8.40
CA GLY A 255 -14.15 -1.95 -7.98
C GLY A 255 -12.64 -2.10 -7.71
N MET A 256 -12.03 -3.19 -8.18
CA MET A 256 -10.68 -3.59 -7.83
C MET A 256 -9.63 -2.76 -8.58
N LYS A 257 -8.66 -2.25 -7.84
CA LYS A 257 -7.52 -1.48 -8.33
C LYS A 257 -6.26 -2.31 -8.14
N ALA A 258 -5.53 -2.57 -9.21
CA ALA A 258 -4.27 -3.30 -9.11
C ALA A 258 -3.19 -2.65 -9.95
N ALA A 259 -1.92 -2.84 -9.59
CA ALA A 259 -0.79 -2.35 -10.36
C ALA A 259 0.28 -3.42 -10.57
N VAL A 260 0.93 -3.34 -11.72
CA VAL A 260 2.07 -4.15 -12.08
C VAL A 260 3.18 -3.25 -12.61
N SER A 261 4.44 -3.60 -12.35
CA SER A 261 5.58 -2.87 -12.93
C SER A 261 5.55 -2.90 -14.45
N ALA A 262 5.91 -1.80 -15.12
CA ALA A 262 5.86 -1.70 -16.58
C ALA A 262 7.04 -2.38 -17.30
N ASP A 263 8.04 -2.88 -16.56
CA ASP A 263 9.21 -3.62 -17.04
C ASP A 263 8.94 -5.11 -17.27
N ILE A 264 7.71 -5.58 -17.03
CA ILE A 264 7.31 -6.95 -17.35
C ILE A 264 7.48 -7.25 -18.86
N PRO A 265 7.97 -8.45 -19.24
CA PRO A 265 8.26 -8.82 -20.63
C PRO A 265 6.99 -9.10 -21.45
N VAL A 266 6.26 -8.04 -21.81
CA VAL A 266 5.01 -8.09 -22.59
C VAL A 266 5.22 -7.90 -24.11
N ASP A 267 6.47 -7.91 -24.57
CA ASP A 267 6.81 -7.77 -25.99
C ASP A 267 6.14 -8.80 -26.91
N PRO A 268 5.96 -10.09 -26.52
CA PRO A 268 5.22 -11.03 -27.36
C PRO A 268 3.78 -10.58 -27.64
N ILE A 269 3.13 -9.96 -26.66
CA ILE A 269 1.76 -9.43 -26.76
C ILE A 269 1.74 -8.18 -27.64
N LYS A 270 2.64 -7.23 -27.40
CA LYS A 270 2.70 -5.97 -28.15
C LYS A 270 3.03 -6.18 -29.63
N ASN A 271 3.84 -7.19 -29.94
CA ASN A 271 4.33 -7.47 -31.29
C ASN A 271 3.54 -8.57 -32.04
N ASN A 272 2.44 -9.08 -31.48
CA ASN A 272 1.65 -10.20 -32.05
C ASN A 272 2.52 -11.42 -32.40
N ARG A 273 3.45 -11.77 -31.53
CA ARG A 273 4.34 -12.90 -31.78
C ARG A 273 3.62 -14.19 -31.38
N ASP A 274 3.04 -14.88 -32.36
CA ASP A 274 2.34 -16.14 -32.11
C ASP A 274 3.23 -17.15 -31.34
N GLY A 275 2.63 -17.87 -30.40
CA GLY A 275 3.31 -18.86 -29.56
C GLY A 275 2.77 -18.94 -28.13
N GLN A 276 3.32 -19.89 -27.37
CA GLN A 276 3.01 -20.06 -25.94
C GLN A 276 4.11 -19.41 -25.10
N TYR A 277 3.69 -18.68 -24.06
CA TYR A 277 4.57 -17.89 -23.23
C TYR A 277 4.21 -18.04 -21.75
N SER A 278 5.15 -17.65 -20.90
CA SER A 278 4.92 -17.47 -19.47
C SER A 278 5.47 -16.12 -19.03
N LEU A 279 4.73 -15.44 -18.15
CA LEU A 279 5.10 -14.18 -17.56
C LEU A 279 5.07 -14.31 -16.04
N THR A 280 6.13 -13.82 -15.40
CA THR A 280 6.15 -13.59 -13.95
C THR A 280 5.94 -12.11 -13.68
N LEU A 281 5.09 -11.79 -12.72
CA LEU A 281 4.83 -10.42 -12.31
C LEU A 281 4.50 -10.35 -10.82
N TRP A 282 4.67 -9.17 -10.23
CA TRP A 282 4.09 -8.84 -8.93
C TRP A 282 2.82 -8.02 -9.15
N LEU A 283 1.71 -8.55 -8.66
CA LEU A 283 0.42 -7.88 -8.67
C LEU A 283 0.22 -7.19 -7.32
N ASP A 284 0.22 -5.86 -7.34
CA ASP A 284 -0.11 -5.03 -6.19
C ASP A 284 -1.61 -4.71 -6.23
N ILE A 285 -2.42 -5.34 -5.39
CA ILE A 285 -3.86 -5.08 -5.28
C ILE A 285 -4.07 -4.08 -4.13
N TYR A 286 -4.68 -2.94 -4.43
CA TYR A 286 -4.95 -1.89 -3.46
C TYR A 286 -6.32 -2.08 -2.82
N ASP A 287 -6.43 -1.77 -1.53
CA ASP A 287 -7.65 -1.95 -0.73
C ASP A 287 -8.19 -3.39 -0.82
N ALA A 288 -7.29 -4.37 -0.84
CA ALA A 288 -7.63 -5.75 -1.11
C ALA A 288 -8.38 -6.36 0.08
N PRO A 289 -9.56 -6.96 -0.11
CA PRO A 289 -10.23 -7.67 0.97
C PRO A 289 -9.45 -8.95 1.31
N ARG A 290 -9.22 -9.18 2.60
CA ARG A 290 -8.66 -10.46 3.09
C ARG A 290 -9.71 -11.55 2.94
N SER A 291 -9.59 -12.37 1.89
CA SER A 291 -10.52 -13.49 1.68
C SER A 291 -9.80 -14.77 1.22
N HIS A 292 -10.35 -15.53 0.28
CA HIS A 292 -9.87 -16.88 -0.05
C HIS A 292 -8.42 -16.91 -0.58
N ASP A 293 -7.96 -15.82 -1.21
CA ASP A 293 -6.57 -15.70 -1.65
C ASP A 293 -5.70 -14.95 -0.64
N ALA A 294 -6.14 -14.71 0.60
CA ALA A 294 -5.36 -13.92 1.58
C ALA A 294 -3.97 -14.50 1.91
N ALA A 295 -3.76 -15.80 1.70
CA ALA A 295 -2.46 -16.43 1.88
C ALA A 295 -1.51 -16.20 0.69
N ALA A 296 -2.01 -15.81 -0.48
CA ALA A 296 -1.26 -15.69 -1.71
C ALA A 296 -0.40 -14.41 -1.73
N GLY A 297 0.90 -14.52 -1.50
CA GLY A 297 1.79 -13.37 -1.46
C GLY A 297 2.01 -12.80 -0.07
N VAL A 298 2.19 -11.49 0.02
CA VAL A 298 2.40 -10.76 1.28
C VAL A 298 1.56 -9.49 1.33
N TRP A 299 1.21 -9.07 2.54
CA TRP A 299 0.43 -7.86 2.78
C TRP A 299 1.34 -6.69 3.19
N LYS A 300 1.01 -5.49 2.73
CA LYS A 300 1.59 -4.21 3.16
C LYS A 300 0.45 -3.25 3.43
N GLY A 301 0.01 -3.14 4.68
CA GLY A 301 -1.23 -2.48 5.04
C GLY A 301 -2.42 -3.13 4.30
N THR A 302 -3.23 -2.31 3.62
CA THR A 302 -4.37 -2.74 2.79
C THR A 302 -3.95 -3.25 1.40
N MET A 303 -2.68 -3.09 1.02
CA MET A 303 -2.17 -3.55 -0.27
C MET A 303 -1.73 -5.01 -0.19
N HIS A 304 -2.28 -5.84 -1.06
CA HIS A 304 -1.88 -7.24 -1.21
C HIS A 304 -0.92 -7.39 -2.40
N ARG A 305 0.33 -7.76 -2.13
CA ARG A 305 1.34 -8.03 -3.15
C ARG A 305 1.45 -9.53 -3.41
N MET A 306 1.00 -9.96 -4.58
CA MET A 306 1.04 -11.36 -5.00
C MET A 306 2.12 -11.60 -6.06
N PRO A 307 3.05 -12.57 -5.88
CA PRO A 307 3.85 -13.06 -7.00
C PRO A 307 2.98 -13.95 -7.89
N ILE A 308 2.90 -13.62 -9.17
CA ILE A 308 2.07 -14.32 -10.13
C ILE A 308 2.95 -14.93 -11.21
N LEU A 309 2.70 -16.19 -11.53
CA LEU A 309 3.13 -16.83 -12.77
C LEU A 309 1.90 -17.08 -13.64
N VAL A 310 1.87 -16.47 -14.81
CA VAL A 310 0.80 -16.66 -15.79
C VAL A 310 1.32 -17.27 -17.07
N LYS A 311 0.64 -18.30 -17.56
CA LYS A 311 0.84 -18.87 -18.89
C LYS A 311 -0.20 -18.31 -19.84
N TYR A 312 0.18 -18.01 -21.07
CA TYR A 312 -0.73 -17.49 -22.10
C TYR A 312 -0.28 -17.91 -23.50
N GLU A 313 -1.19 -17.86 -24.45
CA GLU A 313 -0.91 -18.05 -25.88
C GLU A 313 -1.22 -16.75 -26.64
N VAL A 314 -0.35 -16.39 -27.58
CA VAL A 314 -0.66 -15.39 -28.60
C VAL A 314 -0.97 -16.14 -29.88
N LYS A 315 -2.12 -15.87 -30.48
CA LYS A 315 -2.54 -16.52 -31.72
C LYS A 315 -3.33 -15.54 -32.58
N ASN A 316 -2.87 -15.30 -33.81
CA ASN A 316 -3.51 -14.34 -34.73
C ASN A 316 -3.67 -12.93 -34.12
N GLY A 317 -2.72 -12.54 -33.25
CA GLY A 317 -2.77 -11.29 -32.50
C GLY A 317 -3.78 -11.25 -31.33
N GLU A 318 -4.53 -12.31 -31.08
CA GLU A 318 -5.33 -12.45 -29.87
C GLU A 318 -4.48 -13.04 -28.74
N VAL A 319 -4.68 -12.57 -27.51
CA VAL A 319 -4.06 -13.14 -26.31
C VAL A 319 -5.08 -14.04 -25.65
N ILE A 320 -4.77 -15.32 -25.55
CA ILE A 320 -5.59 -16.35 -24.90
C ILE A 320 -4.97 -16.62 -23.52
N PRO A 321 -5.60 -16.16 -22.42
CA PRO A 321 -5.08 -16.44 -21.09
C PRO A 321 -5.12 -17.93 -20.76
N GLY A 322 -4.10 -18.40 -20.04
CA GLY A 322 -3.98 -19.78 -19.58
C GLY A 322 -3.94 -19.84 -18.05
N MET A 323 -3.20 -20.83 -17.54
CA MET A 323 -3.09 -21.07 -16.11
C MET A 323 -2.37 -19.93 -15.39
N ILE A 324 -2.96 -19.49 -14.28
CA ILE A 324 -2.42 -18.47 -13.37
C ILE A 324 -2.14 -19.15 -12.02
N THR A 325 -0.91 -19.04 -11.54
CA THR A 325 -0.49 -19.55 -10.23
C THR A 325 0.19 -18.48 -9.39
N THR A 326 0.19 -18.68 -8.07
CA THR A 326 0.74 -17.80 -7.06
C THR A 326 1.56 -18.58 -6.03
N ALA A 327 2.21 -17.89 -5.10
CA ALA A 327 2.95 -18.48 -3.99
C ALA A 327 2.44 -17.93 -2.66
N ASN A 328 2.30 -18.78 -1.64
CA ASN A 328 1.76 -18.36 -0.35
C ASN A 328 2.84 -17.76 0.56
N GLY A 329 2.51 -16.66 1.24
CA GLY A 329 3.34 -16.06 2.31
C GLY A 329 4.69 -15.49 1.85
N THR A 330 4.89 -15.25 0.56
CA THR A 330 6.18 -14.83 0.01
C THR A 330 6.01 -13.92 -1.20
N GLU A 331 6.98 -13.03 -1.44
CA GLU A 331 7.08 -12.26 -2.69
C GLU A 331 7.83 -13.04 -3.79
N SER A 332 8.31 -14.25 -3.52
CA SER A 332 9.09 -15.03 -4.48
C SER A 332 8.23 -15.67 -5.56
N SER A 333 8.55 -15.38 -6.82
CA SER A 333 7.94 -16.01 -7.98
C SER A 333 8.47 -17.41 -8.30
N ALA A 334 9.57 -17.82 -7.67
CA ALA A 334 10.20 -19.13 -7.93
C ALA A 334 9.31 -20.31 -7.48
N ASN A 335 8.34 -20.06 -6.60
CA ASN A 335 7.49 -21.08 -5.99
C ASN A 335 5.99 -20.87 -6.33
N CYS A 336 5.67 -20.29 -7.48
CA CYS A 336 4.28 -20.09 -7.89
C CYS A 336 3.61 -21.41 -8.31
N THR A 337 3.18 -22.23 -7.33
CA THR A 337 2.51 -23.53 -7.54
C THR A 337 1.04 -23.53 -7.10
N GLU A 338 0.62 -22.54 -6.33
CA GLU A 338 -0.73 -22.46 -5.77
C GLU A 338 -1.70 -21.83 -6.78
N VAL A 339 -2.97 -22.21 -6.71
CA VAL A 339 -4.03 -21.62 -7.54
C VAL A 339 -4.64 -20.40 -6.84
N LEU A 340 -5.12 -19.44 -7.63
CA LEU A 340 -6.00 -18.39 -7.13
C LEU A 340 -7.43 -18.95 -7.07
N TYR A 341 -8.06 -18.80 -5.92
CA TYR A 341 -9.44 -19.21 -5.66
C TYR A 341 -10.44 -18.09 -6.01
N GLU A 342 -10.00 -16.83 -6.03
CA GLU A 342 -10.89 -15.70 -6.26
C GLU A 342 -10.93 -15.29 -7.73
N THR A 343 -12.13 -15.36 -8.32
CA THR A 343 -12.37 -14.96 -9.70
C THR A 343 -11.91 -13.53 -9.99
N ARG A 344 -12.07 -12.59 -9.04
CA ARG A 344 -11.66 -11.18 -9.21
C ARG A 344 -10.15 -11.01 -9.44
N ASN A 345 -9.32 -11.86 -8.83
CA ASN A 345 -7.87 -11.82 -9.04
C ASN A 345 -7.53 -12.35 -10.42
N VAL A 346 -8.16 -13.46 -10.82
CA VAL A 346 -8.01 -14.07 -12.15
C VAL A 346 -8.46 -13.12 -13.27
N THR A 347 -9.63 -12.47 -13.13
CA THR A 347 -10.15 -11.53 -14.13
C THR A 347 -9.27 -10.29 -14.26
N THR A 348 -8.72 -9.79 -13.15
CA THR A 348 -7.80 -8.64 -13.14
C THR A 348 -6.50 -8.95 -13.88
N ILE A 349 -5.92 -10.13 -13.69
CA ILE A 349 -4.71 -10.56 -14.42
C ILE A 349 -5.02 -10.76 -15.91
N ASN A 350 -6.16 -11.37 -16.22
CA ASN A 350 -6.58 -11.55 -17.62
C ASN A 350 -6.81 -10.22 -18.32
N LEU A 351 -7.42 -9.24 -17.63
CA LEU A 351 -7.63 -7.89 -18.14
C LEU A 351 -6.29 -7.21 -18.50
N LEU A 352 -5.25 -7.38 -17.68
CA LEU A 352 -3.91 -6.90 -18.01
C LEU A 352 -3.41 -7.48 -19.35
N LEU A 353 -3.51 -8.80 -19.50
CA LEU A 353 -2.97 -9.51 -20.67
C LEU A 353 -3.71 -9.15 -21.96
N THR A 354 -5.03 -9.05 -21.92
CA THR A 354 -5.86 -8.80 -23.10
C THR A 354 -5.85 -7.33 -23.52
N GLU A 355 -5.71 -6.40 -22.56
CA GLU A 355 -5.78 -4.96 -22.84
C GLU A 355 -4.44 -4.29 -23.09
N ILE A 356 -3.30 -4.85 -22.66
CA ILE A 356 -1.98 -4.22 -22.80
C ILE A 356 -1.65 -3.84 -24.25
N ARG A 357 -2.10 -4.63 -25.22
CA ARG A 357 -1.89 -4.36 -26.65
C ARG A 357 -2.67 -3.12 -27.13
N SER A 358 -3.79 -2.81 -26.49
CA SER A 358 -4.70 -1.73 -26.91
C SER A 358 -4.32 -0.36 -26.34
N LEU A 359 -3.31 -0.30 -25.46
CA LEU A 359 -2.74 0.93 -24.91
C LEU A 359 -2.28 1.89 -26.03
N ARG A 360 -2.79 3.12 -26.02
CA ARG A 360 -2.49 4.17 -27.01
C ARG A 360 -2.32 5.53 -26.39
#